data_AF-A0A957Y3Z6-F1
#
_entry.id   AF-A0A957Y3Z6-F1
#
_cell.length_a   1.000
_cell.length_b   1.000
_cell.length_c   1.000
_cell.angle_alpha   90.00
_cell.angle_beta   90.00
_cell.angle_gamma   90.00
#
_symmetry.space_group_name_H-M   'P 1'
#
loop_
_entity.id
_entity.type
_entity.pdbx_description
1 polymer ?
#
loop_
_entity_poly.entity_id
_entity_poly.type
_entity_poly.pdbx_seq_one_letter_code
_entity_poly.pdbx_strand_id
1 'polypeptide(L)' 'MYTRILVPLDGSRFAEQALPHALNIAAAGAVEIHLLSVAPLLDDQTHSVVDMYP' A
#
# COMPACT_ATOMS: atom_id res chain seq x y z
N MET A 1 5.84 22.38 -10.44
CA MET A 1 5.34 22.19 -9.07
C MET A 1 4.50 20.92 -9.05
N TYR A 2 4.68 20.03 -8.08
CA TYR A 2 3.86 18.81 -7.96
C TYR A 2 2.56 19.12 -7.24
N THR A 3 1.45 18.53 -7.68
CA THR A 3 0.13 18.68 -7.06
C THR A 3 -0.30 17.42 -6.31
N ARG A 4 0.36 16.29 -6.59
CA ARG A 4 0.11 14.98 -5.96
C ARG A 4 1.42 14.23 -5.75
N ILE A 5 1.54 13.57 -4.60
CA ILE A 5 2.66 12.69 -4.23
C ILE A 5 2.08 11.30 -3.94
N LEU A 6 2.68 10.25 -4.50
CA LEU A 6 2.36 8.87 -4.19
C LEU A 6 3.46 8.28 -3.33
N VAL A 7 3.12 7.72 -2.16
CA VAL A 7 4.06 7.06 -1.26
C VAL A 7 3.73 5.57 -1.20
N PRO A 8 4.57 4.69 -1.78
CA PRO A 8 4.40 3.26 -1.64
C PRO A 8 4.82 2.79 -0.24
N LEU A 9 3.97 2.00 0.40
CA LEU A 9 4.18 1.41 1.72
C LEU A 9 3.93 -0.10 1.64
N ASP A 10 4.93 -0.89 2.00
CA ASP A 10 4.86 -2.36 2.09
C ASP A 10 4.58 -2.86 3.53
N GLY A 11 4.32 -1.93 4.45
CA GLY A 11 4.11 -2.21 5.88
C GLY A 11 5.41 -2.37 6.69
N SER A 12 6.58 -2.25 6.07
CA SER A 12 7.86 -2.24 6.79
C SER A 12 8.11 -0.89 7.46
N ARG A 13 8.76 -0.91 8.64
CA ARG A 13 9.25 0.32 9.31
C ARG A 13 10.16 1.15 8.42
N PHE A 14 10.90 0.50 7.52
CA PHE A 14 11.79 1.18 6.59
C PHE A 14 10.99 1.98 5.55
N ALA A 15 9.93 1.40 4.97
CA ALA A 15 9.07 2.13 4.04
C ALA A 15 8.34 3.30 4.72
N GLU A 16 7.93 3.16 5.98
CA GLU A 16 7.28 4.24 6.74
C GLU A 16 8.18 5.47 6.96
N GLN A 17 9.52 5.30 6.93
CA GLN A 17 10.47 6.42 7.01
C GLN A 17 10.36 7.38 5.82
N ALA A 18 9.69 7.00 4.72
CA ALA A 18 9.41 7.90 3.61
C ALA A 18 8.37 8.98 3.93
N LEU A 19 7.49 8.76 4.94
CA LEU A 19 6.38 9.67 5.24
C LEU A 19 6.82 11.09 5.67
N PRO A 20 7.79 11.27 6.58
CA PRO A 20 8.30 12.61 6.92
C PRO A 20 8.89 13.34 5.70
N HIS A 21 9.51 12.62 4.77
CA HIS A 21 10.06 13.21 3.55
C HIS A 21 8.94 13.67 2.61
N ALA A 22 7.89 12.88 2.43
CA ALA A 22 6.72 13.27 1.64
C ALA A 22 6.03 14.51 2.21
N LEU A 23 5.90 14.60 3.54
CA LEU A 23 5.37 15.78 4.24
C LEU A 23 6.23 17.03 3.99
N ASN A 24 7.55 16.91 4.06
CA ASN A 24 8.46 18.03 3.80
C ASN A 24 8.35 18.53 2.35
N ILE A 25 8.16 17.63 1.39
CA ILE A 25 7.95 18.00 -0.02
C ILE A 25 6.58 18.68 -0.22
N ALA A 26 5.54 18.16 0.44
CA ALA A 26 4.20 18.73 0.39
C ALA A 26 4.08 20.09 1.10
N ALA A 27 4.95 20.39 2.08
CA ALA A 27 4.89 21.62 2.86
C ALA A 27 4.94 22.92 2.04
N ALA A 28 5.47 22.87 0.81
CA ALA A 28 5.55 24.01 -0.10
C ALA A 28 4.21 24.39 -0.78
N GLY A 29 3.12 23.66 -0.56
CA GLY A 29 1.81 24.02 -1.12
C GLY A 29 0.66 23.06 -0.79
N ALA A 30 -0.47 23.25 -1.45
CA ALA A 30 -1.60 22.33 -1.37
C ALA A 30 -1.32 21.09 -2.25
N VAL A 31 -0.61 20.12 -1.67
CA VAL A 31 -0.22 18.87 -2.35
C VAL A 31 -0.93 17.69 -1.68
N GLU A 32 -1.64 16.88 -2.46
CA GLU A 32 -2.27 15.66 -1.96
C GLU A 32 -1.21 14.56 -1.81
N ILE A 33 -1.22 13.86 -0.67
CA ILE A 33 -0.38 12.68 -0.45
C ILE A 33 -1.28 11.44 -0.51
N HIS A 34 -1.00 10.56 -1.46
CA HIS A 34 -1.68 9.28 -1.65
C HIS A 34 -0.77 8.16 -1.14
N LEU A 35 -1.28 7.32 -0.23
CA LEU A 35 -0.56 6.15 0.25
C LEU A 35 -1.00 4.93 -0.56
N LEU A 36 -0.04 4.17 -1.07
CA LEU A 36 -0.28 2.96 -1.87
C LEU A 36 0.34 1.76 -1.17
N SER A 37 -0.42 0.68 -1.03
CA SER A 37 0.11 -0.61 -0.62
C SER A 37 -0.39 -1.69 -1.59
N VAL A 38 0.45 -2.70 -1.84
CA VAL A 38 0.09 -3.87 -2.63
C VAL A 38 -0.17 -5.01 -1.66
N ALA A 39 -1.43 -5.41 -1.53
CA ALA A 39 -1.80 -6.57 -0.73
C ALA A 39 -1.69 -7.85 -1.58
N PRO A 40 -1.25 -8.99 -0.99
CA PRO A 40 -1.37 -10.27 -1.65
C PRO A 40 -2.84 -10.59 -1.92
N LEU A 41 -3.10 -11.37 -2.98
CA LEU A 41 -4.41 -11.96 -3.17
C LEU A 41 -4.65 -12.94 -2.00
N LEU A 42 -5.80 -12.84 -1.35
CA LEU A 42 -6.22 -13.89 -0.42
C LEU A 42 -6.70 -15.06 -1.29
N ASP A 43 -5.94 -16.16 -1.29
CA ASP A 43 -6.34 -17.38 -2.01
C ASP A 43 -7.66 -17.90 -1.42
N ASP A 44 -8.66 -18.08 -2.29
CA ASP A 44 -9.97 -18.63 -1.96
C ASP A 44 -9.80 -20.09 -1.50
N GLN A 45 -9.87 -20.35 -0.19
CA GLN A 45 -9.68 -21.66 0.44
C GLN A 45 -10.87 -22.63 0.22
N THR A 46 -11.65 -22.48 -0.86
CA THR A 46 -12.93 -23.18 -1.02
C THR A 46 -12.85 -24.52 -1.79
N HIS A 47 -11.67 -24.99 -2.20
CA HIS A 47 -11.55 -26.31 -2.85
C HIS A 47 -10.67 -27.28 -2.08
N SER A 48 -11.23 -27.94 -1.07
CA SER A 48 -10.78 -29.26 -0.62
C SER A 48 -11.92 -30.18 -0.14
N VAL A 49 -13.19 -29.86 -0.45
CA VAL A 49 -14.32 -30.76 -0.17
C VAL A 49 -14.74 -31.65 -1.37
N VAL A 50 -14.09 -31.54 -2.53
CA VAL A 50 -14.49 -32.30 -3.74
C VAL A 50 -13.82 -33.68 -3.85
N ASP A 51 -12.78 -33.97 -3.07
CA ASP A 51 -12.13 -35.30 -3.04
C ASP A 51 -12.74 -36.27 -2.01
N MET A 52 -13.84 -35.89 -1.36
CA MET A 52 -14.57 -36.77 -0.42
C MET A 52 -15.90 -37.24 -1.04
N TYR A 53 -15.82 -38.13 -2.04
CA TYR A 53 -16.70 -39.29 -2.34
C TYR A 53 -16.66 -39.66 -3.86
N PRO A 54 -16.66 -40.95 -4.24
CA PRO A 54 -16.81 -42.17 -3.43
C PRO A 54 -15.56 -43.04 -3.29
#